data_AF-A0A243SG36-F1
#
_entry.id   AF-A0A243SG36-F1
#
_cell.length_a   1.000
_cell.length_b   1.000
_cell.length_c   1.000
_cell.angle_alpha   90.00
_cell.angle_beta   90.00
_cell.angle_gamma   90.00
#
_symmetry.space_group_name_H-M   'P 1'
#
loop_
_entity.id
_entity.type
_entity.pdbx_description
1 polymer ?
#
loop_
_entity_poly.entity_id
_entity_poly.type
_entity_poly.pdbx_seq_one_letter_code
_entity_poly.pdbx_strand_id
1 'polypeptide(L)'
;MELKMKQEGSIEKIDKYTNFLLPNKFKRVGLVLFVFAFISYFAVGVYVENSNYYLLQNIAHTIAILSLLMIAISREKIEDELIAKIRMQSYHYAVIGTVIVHFCMFFVPSVLTLLFSSTQTIQENNDIFVLVCLLVIKILTFNKLKKAYYEE
;
A
#
# COMPACT_ATOMS: atom_id res chain seq x y z
N MET A 1 -5.80 -23.44 34.52
CA MET A 1 -7.08 -23.34 33.77
C MET A 1 -7.61 -21.91 33.79
N GLU A 2 -7.66 -21.25 34.96
CA GLU A 2 -8.06 -19.84 35.09
C GLU A 2 -7.18 -18.85 34.30
N LEU A 3 -5.87 -19.08 34.23
CA LEU A 3 -4.96 -18.21 33.46
C LEU A 3 -5.27 -18.23 31.96
N LYS A 4 -5.64 -19.38 31.39
CA LYS A 4 -6.06 -19.50 29.98
C LYS A 4 -7.38 -18.79 29.73
N MET A 5 -8.38 -18.99 30.59
CA MET A 5 -9.68 -18.30 30.47
C MET A 5 -9.56 -16.77 30.58
N LYS A 6 -8.67 -16.27 31.47
CA LYS A 6 -8.39 -14.85 31.60
C LYS A 6 -7.67 -14.28 30.37
N GLN A 7 -6.78 -15.06 29.75
CA GLN A 7 -6.11 -14.70 28.50
C GLN A 7 -7.09 -14.67 27.32
N GLU A 8 -7.93 -15.69 27.17
CA GLU A 8 -8.95 -15.78 26.11
C GLU A 8 -9.93 -14.59 26.18
N GLY A 9 -10.46 -14.28 27.36
CA GLY A 9 -11.35 -13.13 27.56
C GLY A 9 -10.66 -11.77 27.36
N SER A 10 -9.33 -11.69 27.45
CA SER A 10 -8.57 -10.48 27.13
C SER A 10 -8.31 -10.33 25.62
N ILE A 11 -8.09 -11.43 24.91
CA ILE A 11 -7.92 -11.47 23.46
C ILE A 11 -9.24 -11.05 22.78
N GLU A 12 -10.37 -11.55 23.27
CA GLU A 12 -11.71 -11.23 22.74
C GLU A 12 -12.05 -9.73 22.87
N LYS A 13 -11.60 -9.10 23.96
CA LYS A 13 -11.74 -7.65 24.15
C LYS A 13 -10.88 -6.87 23.17
N ILE A 14 -9.64 -7.29 22.92
CA ILE A 14 -8.74 -6.64 21.96
C ILE A 14 -9.36 -6.70 20.56
N ASP A 15 -9.82 -7.88 20.15
CA ASP A 15 -10.36 -8.12 18.80
C ASP A 15 -11.60 -7.25 18.50
N LYS A 16 -12.43 -7.00 19.51
CA LYS A 16 -13.59 -6.11 19.42
C LYS A 16 -13.23 -4.65 19.07
N TYR A 17 -12.08 -4.16 19.54
CA TYR A 17 -11.64 -2.78 19.28
C TYR A 17 -10.68 -2.67 18.08
N THR A 18 -9.99 -3.76 17.71
CA THR A 18 -9.02 -3.75 16.60
C THR A 18 -9.64 -4.08 15.24
N ASN A 19 -10.86 -4.62 15.18
CA ASN A 19 -11.54 -4.97 13.91
C ASN A 19 -12.21 -3.79 13.18
N PHE A 20 -11.62 -2.59 13.22
CA PHE A 20 -12.08 -1.47 12.39
C PHE A 20 -11.58 -1.63 10.95
N LEU A 21 -12.22 -2.53 10.20
CA LEU A 21 -11.95 -2.76 8.78
C LEU A 21 -13.11 -2.21 7.94
N LEU A 22 -12.79 -1.57 6.81
CA LEU A 22 -13.79 -0.99 5.92
C LEU A 22 -14.66 -2.07 5.25
N PRO A 23 -15.95 -1.83 4.98
CA PRO A 23 -16.80 -2.80 4.29
C PRO A 23 -16.26 -3.19 2.91
N ASN A 24 -16.44 -4.45 2.49
CA ASN A 24 -15.92 -4.97 1.22
C ASN A 24 -16.28 -4.14 -0.04
N LYS A 25 -17.40 -3.40 -0.01
CA LYS A 25 -17.78 -2.47 -1.09
C LYS A 25 -16.68 -1.43 -1.38
N PHE A 26 -15.95 -1.01 -0.36
CA PHE A 26 -14.89 -0.01 -0.44
C PHE A 26 -13.67 -0.50 -1.24
N LYS A 27 -13.46 -1.81 -1.37
CA LYS A 27 -12.40 -2.36 -2.22
C LYS A 27 -12.59 -1.99 -3.70
N ARG A 28 -13.83 -2.10 -4.19
CA ARG A 28 -14.17 -1.75 -5.57
C ARG A 28 -14.17 -0.24 -5.78
N VAL A 29 -14.70 0.51 -4.82
CA VAL A 29 -14.70 1.98 -4.88
C VAL A 29 -13.26 2.52 -4.89
N GLY A 30 -12.39 1.99 -4.01
CA GLY A 30 -10.98 2.36 -3.98
C GLY A 30 -10.25 2.04 -5.27
N LEU A 31 -10.57 0.92 -5.94
CA LEU A 31 -9.99 0.58 -7.24
C LEU A 31 -10.41 1.57 -8.34
N VAL A 32 -11.71 1.89 -8.42
CA VAL A 32 -12.20 2.87 -9.40
C VAL A 32 -11.57 4.25 -9.14
N LEU A 33 -11.49 4.66 -7.87
CA LEU A 33 -10.89 5.93 -7.47
C LEU A 33 -9.39 5.97 -7.79
N PHE A 34 -8.66 4.88 -7.58
CA PHE A 34 -7.24 4.77 -7.92
C PHE A 34 -7.00 4.94 -9.41
N VAL A 35 -7.76 4.22 -10.25
CA VAL A 35 -7.63 4.31 -11.71
C VAL A 35 -7.93 5.72 -12.19
N PHE A 36 -8.98 6.36 -11.67
CA PHE A 36 -9.31 7.74 -12.00
C PHE A 36 -8.20 8.73 -11.60
N ALA A 37 -7.67 8.61 -10.37
CA ALA A 37 -6.59 9.46 -9.87
C ALA A 37 -5.29 9.27 -10.67
N PHE A 38 -4.97 8.03 -11.03
CA PHE A 38 -3.79 7.69 -11.82
C PHE A 38 -3.86 8.27 -13.24
N ILE A 39 -5.01 8.15 -13.91
CA ILE A 39 -5.25 8.76 -15.22
C ILE A 39 -5.15 10.29 -15.13
N SER A 40 -5.76 10.89 -14.10
CA SER A 40 -5.71 12.33 -13.87
C SER A 40 -4.28 12.84 -13.67
N TYR A 41 -3.49 12.15 -12.85
CA TYR A 41 -2.08 12.49 -12.63
C TYR A 41 -1.27 12.48 -13.94
N PHE A 42 -1.45 11.44 -14.76
CA PHE A 42 -0.75 11.33 -16.04
C PHE A 42 -1.23 12.36 -17.06
N ALA A 43 -2.55 12.62 -17.14
CA ALA A 43 -3.12 13.60 -18.04
C ALA A 43 -2.61 15.02 -17.73
N VAL A 44 -2.55 15.41 -16.45
CA VAL A 44 -1.96 16.70 -16.06
C VAL A 44 -0.49 16.76 -16.47
N GLY A 45 0.29 15.69 -16.23
CA GLY A 45 1.70 15.65 -16.59
C GLY A 45 2.00 15.75 -18.10
N VAL A 46 1.11 15.25 -18.96
CA VAL A 46 1.30 15.26 -20.42
C VAL A 46 0.78 16.54 -21.08
N TYR A 47 -0.39 17.03 -20.67
CA TYR A 47 -1.08 18.12 -21.37
C TYR A 47 -0.77 19.51 -20.81
N VAL A 48 -0.18 19.59 -19.62
CA VAL A 48 -0.10 20.83 -18.86
C VAL A 48 1.33 21.10 -18.42
N GLU A 49 2.10 21.69 -19.33
CA GLU A 49 3.48 22.15 -19.10
C GLU A 49 3.55 23.43 -18.22
N ASN A 50 2.40 23.92 -17.73
CA ASN A 50 2.29 25.20 -17.04
C ASN A 50 2.32 25.02 -15.51
N SER A 51 3.15 25.81 -14.82
CA SER A 51 3.43 25.73 -13.37
C SER A 51 2.20 25.92 -12.47
N ASN A 52 1.10 26.46 -13.00
CA ASN A 52 -0.12 26.75 -12.25
C ASN A 52 -0.93 25.51 -11.82
N TYR A 53 -0.62 24.31 -12.32
CA TYR A 53 -1.39 23.09 -12.04
C TYR A 53 -0.70 22.11 -11.10
N TYR A 54 0.41 22.52 -10.48
CA TYR A 54 1.12 21.75 -9.47
C TYR A 54 0.21 21.28 -8.32
N LEU A 55 -0.74 22.13 -7.89
CA LEU A 55 -1.73 21.77 -6.86
C LEU A 55 -2.62 20.61 -7.30
N LEU A 56 -3.07 20.60 -8.55
CA LEU A 56 -3.94 19.54 -9.08
C LEU A 56 -3.19 18.21 -9.15
N GLN A 57 -1.92 18.24 -9.56
CA GLN A 57 -1.05 17.07 -9.59
C GLN A 57 -0.84 16.48 -8.18
N ASN A 58 -0.57 17.32 -7.18
CA ASN A 58 -0.44 16.87 -5.79
C ASN A 58 -1.75 16.27 -5.25
N ILE A 59 -2.89 16.91 -5.53
CA ILE A 59 -4.21 16.39 -5.14
C ILE A 59 -4.47 15.03 -5.77
N ALA A 60 -4.21 14.87 -7.08
CA ALA A 60 -4.36 13.59 -7.76
C ALA A 60 -3.49 12.50 -7.12
N HIS A 61 -2.24 12.83 -6.77
CA HIS A 61 -1.34 11.89 -6.11
C HIS A 61 -1.82 11.51 -4.70
N THR A 62 -2.27 12.47 -3.89
CA THR A 62 -2.85 12.19 -2.56
C THR A 62 -4.09 11.31 -2.65
N ILE A 63 -4.99 11.57 -3.61
CA ILE A 63 -6.18 10.73 -3.84
C ILE A 63 -5.77 9.32 -4.25
N ALA A 64 -4.74 9.16 -5.09
CA ALA A 64 -4.23 7.86 -5.48
C ALA A 64 -3.75 7.06 -4.25
N ILE A 65 -2.99 7.67 -3.34
CA ILE A 65 -2.53 7.02 -2.11
C ILE A 65 -3.70 6.66 -1.19
N LEU A 66 -4.64 7.58 -0.99
CA LEU A 66 -5.81 7.36 -0.16
C LEU A 66 -6.66 6.20 -0.68
N SER A 67 -6.77 6.09 -2.00
CA SER A 67 -7.48 4.99 -2.66
C SER A 67 -6.78 3.64 -2.48
N LEU A 68 -5.45 3.59 -2.54
CA LEU A 68 -4.67 2.39 -2.20
C LEU A 68 -4.87 1.98 -0.74
N LEU A 69 -4.85 2.94 0.18
CA LEU A 69 -5.09 2.69 1.60
C LEU A 69 -6.49 2.11 1.83
N MET A 70 -7.50 2.67 1.18
CA MET A 70 -8.88 2.19 1.22
C MET A 70 -9.00 0.73 0.73
N ILE A 71 -8.31 0.38 -0.36
CA ILE A 71 -8.22 -1.01 -0.83
C ILE A 71 -7.52 -1.90 0.20
N ALA A 72 -6.42 -1.40 0.78
CA ALA A 72 -5.60 -2.15 1.73
C ALA A 72 -6.35 -2.48 3.03
N ILE A 73 -7.20 -1.58 3.55
CA ILE A 73 -7.91 -1.78 4.82
C ILE A 73 -9.26 -2.49 4.63
N SER A 74 -9.80 -2.53 3.40
CA SER A 74 -11.09 -3.18 3.12
C SER A 74 -11.14 -4.65 3.60
N ARG A 75 -12.31 -5.04 4.13
CA ARG A 75 -12.68 -6.43 4.45
C ARG A 75 -12.84 -7.26 3.20
N GLU A 76 -12.64 -8.57 3.34
CA GLU A 76 -13.06 -9.55 2.35
C GLU A 76 -14.56 -9.85 2.47
N LYS A 77 -15.12 -10.60 1.52
CA LYS A 77 -16.53 -11.04 1.57
C LYS A 77 -16.83 -11.91 2.80
N ILE A 78 -15.87 -12.76 3.14
CA ILE A 78 -15.90 -13.68 4.28
C ILE A 78 -14.57 -13.42 5.01
N GLU A 79 -14.65 -12.96 6.25
CA GLU A 79 -13.47 -12.65 7.07
C GLU A 79 -13.30 -13.77 8.09
N ASP A 80 -12.56 -14.80 7.69
CA ASP A 80 -12.21 -15.95 8.54
C ASP A 80 -10.87 -15.71 9.24
N GLU A 81 -10.56 -16.52 10.25
CA GLU A 81 -9.27 -16.49 10.98
C GLU A 81 -8.07 -16.60 10.03
N LEU A 82 -8.19 -17.40 8.97
CA LEU A 82 -7.16 -17.54 7.94
C LEU A 82 -6.92 -16.21 7.20
N ILE A 83 -7.98 -15.48 6.82
CA ILE A 83 -7.86 -14.17 6.16
C ILE A 83 -7.20 -13.15 7.09
N ALA A 84 -7.55 -13.16 8.38
CA ALA A 84 -6.90 -12.31 9.37
C ALA A 84 -5.40 -12.61 9.48
N LYS A 85 -5.02 -13.89 9.46
CA LYS A 85 -3.61 -14.32 9.47
C LYS A 85 -2.88 -13.92 8.19
N ILE A 86 -3.48 -14.15 7.01
CA ILE A 86 -2.93 -13.74 5.71
C ILE A 86 -2.72 -12.22 5.68
N ARG A 87 -3.68 -11.44 6.20
CA ARG A 87 -3.57 -9.98 6.30
C ARG A 87 -2.36 -9.57 7.13
N MET A 88 -2.19 -10.15 8.32
CA MET A 88 -1.05 -9.87 9.19
C MET A 88 0.28 -10.22 8.52
N GLN A 89 0.38 -11.40 7.90
CA GLN A 89 1.58 -11.82 7.15
C GLN A 89 1.88 -10.90 5.96
N SER A 90 0.84 -10.46 5.25
CA SER A 90 1.00 -9.54 4.12
C SER A 90 1.59 -8.20 4.52
N TYR A 91 1.21 -7.67 5.69
CA TYR A 91 1.85 -6.47 6.25
C TYR A 91 3.31 -6.72 6.61
N HIS A 92 3.63 -7.88 7.19
CA HIS A 92 5.02 -8.24 7.50
C HIS A 92 5.90 -8.26 6.23
N TYR A 93 5.44 -8.95 5.19
CA TYR A 93 6.15 -8.97 3.89
C TYR A 93 6.21 -7.59 3.24
N ALA A 94 5.17 -6.75 3.38
CA ALA A 94 5.17 -5.41 2.84
C ALA A 94 6.23 -4.51 3.49
N VAL A 95 6.36 -4.57 4.81
CA VAL A 95 7.38 -3.81 5.54
C VAL A 95 8.77 -4.25 5.10
N ILE A 96 9.06 -5.56 5.12
CA ILE A 96 10.37 -6.10 4.71
C ILE A 96 10.66 -5.73 3.25
N GLY A 97 9.72 -5.98 2.34
CA GLY A 97 9.89 -5.71 0.92
C GLY A 97 10.11 -4.23 0.61
N THR A 98 9.40 -3.34 1.30
CA THR A 98 9.56 -1.89 1.12
C THR A 98 10.92 -1.41 1.60
N VAL A 99 11.39 -1.90 2.76
CA VAL A 99 12.73 -1.56 3.27
C VAL A 99 13.81 -2.00 2.27
N ILE A 100 13.69 -3.20 1.72
CA ILE A 100 14.62 -3.71 0.70
C ILE A 100 14.58 -2.83 -0.56
N VAL A 101 13.39 -2.52 -1.07
CA VAL A 101 13.22 -1.69 -2.28
C VAL A 101 13.78 -0.28 -2.07
N HIS A 102 13.50 0.34 -0.91
CA HIS A 102 14.03 1.66 -0.57
C HIS A 102 15.56 1.64 -0.49
N PHE A 103 16.13 0.62 0.14
CA PHE A 103 17.58 0.45 0.21
C PHE A 103 18.18 0.25 -1.17
N CYS A 104 17.58 -0.56 -2.04
CA CYS A 104 18.01 -0.70 -3.43
C CYS A 104 17.98 0.62 -4.21
N MET A 105 16.87 1.38 -4.09
CA MET A 105 16.74 2.68 -4.76
C MET A 105 17.81 3.68 -4.31
N PHE A 106 18.24 3.64 -3.05
CA PHE A 106 19.31 4.50 -2.56
C PHE A 106 20.64 4.30 -3.32
N PHE A 107 20.94 3.09 -3.79
CA PHE A 107 22.18 2.81 -4.54
C PHE A 107 22.09 3.15 -6.04
N VAL A 108 20.88 3.24 -6.61
CA VAL A 108 20.69 3.42 -8.06
C VAL A 108 21.40 4.68 -8.60
N PRO A 109 21.26 5.88 -8.00
CA PRO A 109 21.92 7.09 -8.51
C PRO A 109 23.44 7.00 -8.47
N SER A 110 24.00 6.38 -7.43
CA SER A 110 25.45 6.20 -7.26
C SER A 110 26.04 5.32 -8.35
N VAL A 111 25.37 4.22 -8.69
CA VAL A 111 25.79 3.32 -9.78
C VAL A 111 25.61 3.99 -11.14
N LEU A 112 24.51 4.72 -11.35
CA LEU A 112 24.25 5.39 -12.62
C LEU A 112 25.28 6.50 -12.91
N THR A 113 25.70 7.25 -11.90
CA THR A 113 26.71 8.31 -12.02
C THR A 113 28.08 7.74 -12.40
N LEU A 114 28.43 6.58 -11.83
CA LEU A 114 29.66 5.86 -12.15
C LEU A 114 29.72 5.39 -13.61
N LEU A 115 28.57 4.98 -14.17
CA LEU A 115 28.49 4.39 -15.51
C LEU A 115 28.25 5.42 -16.64
N PHE A 116 27.53 6.51 -16.37
CA PHE A 116 27.01 7.40 -17.42
C PHE A 116 27.47 8.86 -17.29
N SER A 117 28.27 9.23 -16.28
CA SER A 117 28.76 10.61 -16.05
C SER A 117 27.64 11.69 -16.07
N SER A 118 26.38 11.29 -15.90
CA SER A 118 25.21 12.15 -15.98
C SER A 118 24.82 12.63 -14.58
N THR A 119 24.85 13.94 -14.36
CA THR A 119 24.38 14.58 -13.13
C THR A 119 22.89 14.83 -13.21
N GLN A 120 22.09 13.77 -13.11
CA GLN A 120 20.66 13.92 -12.83
C GLN A 120 20.38 13.44 -11.42
N THR A 121 20.51 14.38 -10.46
CA THR A 121 19.91 14.21 -9.14
C THR A 121 18.40 14.37 -9.31
N ILE A 122 17.71 13.28 -9.62
CA ILE A 122 16.25 13.27 -9.59
C ILE A 122 15.88 13.37 -8.11
N GLN A 123 15.53 14.59 -7.67
CA GLN A 123 15.04 14.82 -6.32
C GLN A 123 13.56 14.44 -6.26
N GLU A 124 13.30 13.13 -6.17
CA GLU A 124 11.95 12.63 -5.94
C GLU A 124 11.60 12.69 -4.45
N ASN A 125 10.31 12.88 -4.17
CA ASN A 125 9.76 12.76 -2.81
C ASN A 125 9.78 11.30 -2.35
N ASN A 126 10.94 10.87 -1.84
CA ASN A 126 11.19 9.50 -1.39
C ASN A 126 10.14 8.99 -0.39
N ASP A 127 9.65 9.84 0.51
CA ASP A 127 8.69 9.43 1.56
C ASP A 127 7.37 8.93 0.98
N ILE A 128 6.86 9.62 -0.04
CA ILE A 128 5.60 9.27 -0.67
C ILE A 128 5.77 7.99 -1.51
N PHE A 129 6.90 7.87 -2.20
CA PHE A 129 7.24 6.66 -2.93
C PHE A 129 7.28 5.43 -2.03
N VAL A 130 7.93 5.55 -0.86
CA VAL A 130 7.98 4.48 0.15
C VAL A 130 6.58 4.07 0.60
N LEU A 131 5.69 5.03 0.85
CA LEU A 131 4.31 4.75 1.24
C LEU A 131 3.52 4.03 0.14
N VAL A 132 3.66 4.46 -1.12
CA VAL A 132 3.03 3.81 -2.27
C VAL A 132 3.56 2.39 -2.42
N CYS A 133 4.87 2.19 -2.37
CA CYS A 133 5.50 0.87 -2.43
C CYS A 133 4.98 -0.06 -1.33
N LEU A 134 4.87 0.43 -0.08
CA LEU A 134 4.33 -0.35 1.03
C LEU A 134 2.91 -0.82 0.75
N LEU A 135 2.03 0.07 0.32
CA LEU A 135 0.63 -0.26 0.04
C LEU A 135 0.51 -1.23 -1.15
N VAL A 136 1.27 -1.01 -2.22
CA VAL A 136 1.29 -1.89 -3.41
C VAL A 136 1.79 -3.28 -3.04
N ILE A 137 2.95 -3.39 -2.40
CA ILE A 137 3.51 -4.69 -2.00
C ILE A 137 2.55 -5.41 -1.05
N LYS A 138 1.94 -4.69 -0.10
CA LYS A 138 0.93 -5.25 0.80
C LYS A 138 -0.26 -5.85 0.03
N ILE A 139 -0.81 -5.12 -0.96
CA ILE A 139 -1.95 -5.58 -1.75
C ILE A 139 -1.56 -6.78 -2.62
N LEU A 140 -0.39 -6.74 -3.27
CA LEU A 140 0.10 -7.82 -4.11
C LEU A 140 0.34 -9.09 -3.30
N THR A 141 1.04 -9.00 -2.17
CA THR A 141 1.32 -10.15 -1.31
C THR A 141 0.04 -10.72 -0.71
N PHE A 142 -0.91 -9.87 -0.30
CA PHE A 142 -2.21 -10.33 0.18
C PHE A 142 -2.96 -11.14 -0.88
N ASN A 143 -3.01 -10.65 -2.12
CA ASN A 143 -3.69 -11.38 -3.20
C ASN A 143 -2.95 -12.68 -3.56
N LYS A 144 -1.61 -12.68 -3.55
CA LYS A 144 -0.79 -13.87 -3.82
C LYS A 144 -0.96 -14.95 -2.75
N LEU A 145 -0.84 -14.58 -1.47
CA LEU A 145 -1.02 -15.50 -0.35
C LEU A 145 -2.45 -16.03 -0.31
N LYS A 146 -3.44 -15.15 -0.48
CA LYS A 146 -4.84 -15.57 -0.60
C LYS A 146 -5.00 -16.60 -1.72
N LYS A 147 -4.47 -16.35 -2.91
CA LYS A 147 -4.57 -17.32 -4.01
C LYS A 147 -3.93 -18.67 -3.65
N ALA A 148 -2.73 -18.67 -3.06
CA ALA A 148 -2.02 -19.89 -2.68
C ALA A 148 -2.80 -20.75 -1.67
N TYR A 149 -3.39 -20.16 -0.63
CA TYR A 149 -4.08 -20.92 0.43
C TYR A 149 -5.49 -21.41 0.07
N TYR A 150 -6.13 -20.85 -0.95
CA TYR A 150 -7.47 -21.30 -1.40
C TYR A 150 -7.40 -22.22 -2.64
N GLU A 151 -6.23 -22.35 -3.27
CA GLU A 151 -6.00 -23.28 -4.38
C GLU A 151 -5.38 -24.61 -3.93
N GLU A 152 -5.02 -24.74 -2.64
CA GLU A 152 -4.69 -25.99 -1.94
C GLU A 152 -5.93 -26.61 -1.28
#